data_AF-A0A7J9XWZ1-F1
#
_entry.id   AF-A0A7J9XWZ1-F1
#
_cell.length_a   1.000
_cell.length_b   1.000
_cell.length_c   1.000
_cell.angle_alpha   90.00
_cell.angle_beta   90.00
_cell.angle_gamma   90.00
#
_symmetry.space_group_name_H-M   'P 1'
#
loop_
_entity.id
_entity.type
_entity.pdbx_description
1 polymer ?
#
loop_
_entity_poly.entity_id
_entity_poly.type
_entity_poly.pdbx_seq_one_letter_code
_entity_poly.pdbx_strand_id
1 'polypeptide(L)'
;MTSRPGHRRLRQQGPGRRASNARQARSQAVEFSSVTVERATPVVRVDPERPAAPAVERAAAILRDGGIVGLPTETVYGLAGDAWAEAAVRRIFEAKQRPA
;
A
#
# COMPACT_ATOMS: atom_id res chain seq x y z
N MET A 1 -17.70 20.71 -69.96
CA MET A 1 -17.83 22.16 -70.23
C MET A 1 -18.22 22.80 -68.89
N THR A 2 -17.45 23.64 -68.19
CA THR A 2 -16.30 24.48 -68.54
C THR A 2 -15.47 24.84 -67.28
N SER A 3 -14.15 24.80 -67.42
CA SER A 3 -13.10 25.70 -66.86
C SER A 3 -13.03 26.10 -65.37
N ARG A 4 -11.96 25.61 -64.70
CA ARG A 4 -10.76 26.32 -64.13
C ARG A 4 -10.80 27.87 -64.00
N PRO A 5 -9.89 28.54 -63.23
CA PRO A 5 -9.03 28.15 -62.10
C PRO A 5 -9.00 29.23 -60.96
N GLY A 6 -8.11 29.05 -59.97
CA GLY A 6 -8.15 29.73 -58.67
C GLY A 6 -7.51 31.11 -58.53
N HIS A 7 -7.54 31.60 -57.29
CA HIS A 7 -6.73 32.73 -56.84
C HIS A 7 -6.07 32.44 -55.48
N ARG A 8 -4.94 33.11 -55.36
CA ARG A 8 -3.72 32.81 -54.63
C ARG A 8 -3.69 33.62 -53.33
N ARG A 9 -3.34 32.94 -52.23
CA ARG A 9 -2.77 33.44 -50.96
C ARG A 9 -3.53 34.57 -50.25
N LEU A 10 -3.69 34.44 -48.93
CA LEU A 10 -3.00 35.31 -47.99
C LEU A 10 -2.74 34.58 -46.67
N ARG A 11 -1.48 34.66 -46.27
CA ARG A 11 -0.96 34.28 -44.96
C ARG A 11 -1.62 35.17 -43.90
N GLN A 12 -2.06 34.61 -42.79
CA GLN A 12 -1.83 35.21 -41.47
C GLN A 12 -1.65 34.06 -40.47
N GLN A 13 -0.48 34.06 -39.85
CA GLN A 13 -0.11 33.17 -38.74
C GLN A 13 -0.73 33.73 -37.46
N GLY A 14 -1.33 32.87 -36.65
CA GLY A 14 -1.58 33.14 -35.23
C GLY A 14 -0.88 32.06 -34.40
N PRO A 15 0.06 32.39 -33.49
CA PRO A 15 0.75 31.38 -32.70
C PRO A 15 -0.14 30.99 -31.52
N GLY A 16 -1.04 30.04 -31.76
CA GLY A 16 -1.90 29.43 -30.76
C GLY A 16 -1.14 28.43 -29.89
N ARG A 17 -0.39 28.96 -28.92
CA ARG A 17 0.13 28.25 -27.74
C ARG A 17 -0.89 27.24 -27.22
N ARG A 18 -0.47 25.99 -27.00
CA ARG A 18 -0.80 25.12 -25.84
C ARG A 18 -0.36 23.69 -26.19
N ALA A 19 0.83 23.33 -25.75
CA ALA A 19 1.01 22.60 -24.49
C ALA A 19 0.93 21.09 -24.72
N SER A 20 2.06 20.55 -25.15
CA SER A 20 2.70 19.35 -24.56
C SER A 20 1.76 18.48 -23.72
N ASN A 21 1.09 17.53 -24.38
CA ASN A 21 0.44 16.42 -23.73
C ASN A 21 1.51 15.41 -23.29
N ALA A 22 2.26 15.80 -22.27
CA ALA A 22 3.29 15.01 -21.59
C ALA A 22 2.94 14.92 -20.11
N ARG A 23 1.71 14.51 -19.77
CA ARG A 23 1.25 14.34 -18.38
C ARG A 23 0.22 13.22 -18.24
N GLN A 24 0.46 12.09 -18.91
CA GLN A 24 -0.31 10.87 -18.63
C GLN A 24 0.58 9.71 -18.19
N ALA A 25 1.68 10.03 -17.50
CA ALA A 25 2.11 9.20 -16.39
C ALA A 25 1.23 9.61 -15.20
N ARG A 26 0.09 8.93 -15.05
CA ARG A 26 -0.65 8.91 -13.78
C ARG A 26 0.23 8.19 -12.77
N SER A 27 1.20 8.93 -12.26
CA SER A 27 1.79 8.72 -10.95
C SER A 27 0.62 8.76 -9.97
N GLN A 28 0.01 7.60 -9.72
CA GLN A 28 -0.61 7.37 -8.43
C GLN A 28 0.55 7.25 -7.44
N ALA A 29 1.14 8.40 -7.15
CA ALA A 29 1.76 8.63 -5.86
C ALA A 29 0.63 8.40 -4.88
N VAL A 30 0.58 7.18 -4.34
CA VAL A 30 -0.22 6.89 -3.17
C VAL A 30 0.36 7.80 -2.11
N GLU A 31 -0.31 8.91 -1.91
CA GLU A 31 -0.05 9.89 -0.88
C GLU A 31 -0.27 9.15 0.44
N PHE A 32 0.80 8.50 0.89
CA PHE A 32 0.85 7.84 2.18
C PHE A 32 0.90 8.96 3.19
N SER A 33 -0.29 9.52 3.45
CA SER A 33 -0.53 10.50 4.49
C SER A 33 0.12 9.93 5.74
N SER A 34 1.09 10.66 6.29
CA SER A 34 1.71 10.36 7.56
C SER A 34 0.62 10.44 8.63
N VAL A 35 -0.11 9.34 8.81
CA VAL A 35 -0.94 9.12 9.97
C VAL A 35 0.06 8.93 11.10
N THR A 36 0.16 9.92 11.97
CA THR A 36 0.72 9.74 13.31
C THR A 36 -0.25 8.81 14.03
N VAL A 37 -0.13 7.50 13.76
CA VAL A 37 -0.78 6.47 14.55
C VAL A 37 -0.03 6.50 15.87
N GLU A 38 -0.62 7.12 16.88
CA GLU A 38 -0.31 6.82 18.27
C GLU A 38 -0.36 5.29 18.36
N ARG A 39 0.80 4.64 18.51
CA ARG A 39 0.99 3.21 18.18
C ARG A 39 0.23 2.30 19.13
N ALA A 40 -1.08 2.25 18.99
CA ALA A 40 -1.94 1.31 19.66
C ALA A 40 -1.90 0.00 18.87
N THR A 41 -1.40 -1.06 19.51
CA THR A 41 -1.52 -2.42 18.97
C THR A 41 -3.00 -2.75 18.84
N PRO A 42 -3.53 -3.01 17.64
CA PRO A 42 -4.96 -3.30 17.47
C PRO A 42 -5.32 -4.61 18.17
N VAL A 43 -6.24 -4.54 19.14
CA VAL A 43 -6.74 -5.72 19.85
C VAL A 43 -8.05 -6.15 19.22
N VAL A 44 -8.07 -7.38 18.70
CA VAL A 44 -9.27 -7.99 18.12
C VAL A 44 -9.76 -9.06 19.08
N ARG A 45 -11.04 -8.99 19.46
CA ARG A 45 -11.68 -10.07 20.23
C ARG A 45 -12.01 -11.22 19.29
N VAL A 46 -11.59 -12.42 19.67
CA VAL A 46 -11.82 -13.64 18.90
C VAL A 46 -12.37 -14.69 19.86
N ASP A 47 -13.41 -15.39 19.43
CA ASP A 47 -13.92 -16.56 20.14
C ASP A 47 -12.90 -17.72 19.99
N PRO A 48 -12.39 -18.29 21.09
CA PRO A 48 -11.39 -19.36 21.03
C PRO A 48 -11.92 -20.66 20.44
N GLU A 49 -13.21 -20.98 20.63
CA GLU A 49 -13.84 -22.19 20.10
C GLU A 49 -14.24 -22.01 18.63
N ARG A 50 -14.49 -20.77 18.22
CA ARG A 50 -14.92 -20.46 16.85
C ARG A 50 -14.28 -19.16 16.33
N PRO A 51 -13.01 -19.19 15.91
CA PRO A 51 -12.33 -18.00 15.45
C PRO A 51 -12.97 -17.45 14.17
N ALA A 52 -13.30 -16.16 14.19
CA ALA A 52 -13.89 -15.50 13.03
C ALA A 52 -12.85 -15.41 11.89
N ALA A 53 -13.21 -15.89 10.69
CA ALA A 53 -12.34 -15.88 9.52
C ALA A 53 -11.69 -14.51 9.23
N PRO A 54 -12.41 -13.37 9.31
CA PRO A 54 -11.80 -12.05 9.08
C PRO A 54 -10.66 -11.70 10.06
N ALA A 55 -10.74 -12.16 11.32
CA ALA A 55 -9.69 -11.90 12.30
C ALA A 55 -8.43 -12.72 12.00
N VAL A 56 -8.61 -13.99 11.62
CA VAL A 56 -7.52 -14.89 11.22
C VAL A 56 -6.85 -14.39 9.93
N GLU A 57 -7.64 -13.99 8.93
CA GLU A 57 -7.13 -13.44 7.68
C GLU A 57 -6.32 -12.16 7.90
N ARG A 58 -6.80 -11.27 8.78
CA ARG A 58 -6.07 -10.06 9.15
C ARG A 58 -4.74 -10.39 9.84
N ALA A 59 -4.73 -11.33 10.77
CA ALA A 59 -3.51 -11.79 11.42
C ALA A 59 -2.52 -12.38 10.40
N ALA A 60 -3.00 -13.22 9.48
CA ALA A 60 -2.20 -13.81 8.43
C ALA A 60 -1.61 -12.75 7.47
N ALA A 61 -2.36 -11.70 7.14
CA ALA A 61 -1.84 -10.58 6.36
C ALA A 61 -0.71 -9.85 7.08
N ILE A 62 -0.86 -9.55 8.37
CA ILE A 62 0.19 -8.91 9.19
C ILE A 62 1.45 -9.76 9.21
N LEU A 63 1.33 -11.08 9.37
CA LEU A 63 2.47 -11.99 9.37
C LEU A 63 3.20 -12.02 8.02
N ARG A 64 2.46 -12.05 6.90
CA ARG A 64 3.02 -12.01 5.55
C ARG A 64 3.74 -10.70 5.23
N ASP A 65 3.28 -9.59 5.80
CA ASP A 65 3.93 -8.28 5.68
C ASP A 65 5.15 -8.13 6.61
N GLY A 66 5.55 -9.19 7.32
CA GLY A 66 6.68 -9.21 8.24
C GLY A 66 6.41 -8.53 9.58
N GLY A 67 5.14 -8.30 9.90
CA GLY A 67 4.69 -7.85 11.22
C GLY A 67 4.71 -8.96 12.27
N ILE A 68 4.30 -8.63 13.49
CA ILE A 68 4.19 -9.56 14.61
C ILE A 68 2.77 -9.56 15.16
N VAL A 69 2.29 -10.72 15.61
CA VAL A 69 0.94 -10.90 16.16
C VAL A 69 1.02 -11.64 17.49
N GLY A 70 0.34 -11.12 18.51
CA GLY A 70 0.07 -11.85 19.76
C GLY A 70 -1.14 -12.77 19.57
N LEU A 71 -0.99 -14.07 19.82
CA LEU A 71 -2.06 -15.06 19.67
C LEU A 71 -2.22 -15.94 20.93
N PRO A 72 -3.46 -16.35 21.25
CA PRO A 72 -3.71 -17.32 22.31
C PRO A 72 -3.30 -18.73 21.86
N THR A 73 -2.74 -19.52 22.78
CA THR A 73 -2.54 -20.97 22.62
C THR A 73 -3.13 -21.71 23.82
N GLU A 74 -3.11 -23.04 23.82
CA GLU A 74 -3.55 -23.85 24.96
C GLU A 74 -2.80 -23.49 26.26
N THR A 75 -1.50 -23.23 26.17
CA THR A 75 -0.65 -23.06 27.35
C THR A 75 -0.43 -21.59 27.72
N VAL A 76 -0.01 -20.76 26.75
CA VAL A 76 0.36 -19.35 26.99
C VAL A 76 0.10 -18.48 25.77
N TYR A 77 0.10 -17.16 25.94
CA TYR A 77 0.12 -16.25 24.80
C TYR A 77 1.48 -16.27 24.10
N GLY A 78 1.46 -16.43 22.79
CA GLY A 78 2.63 -16.41 21.92
C GLY A 78 2.72 -15.12 21.11
N LEU A 79 3.93 -14.66 20.83
CA LEU A 79 4.20 -13.70 19.75
C LEU A 79 4.65 -14.47 18.52
N ALA A 80 3.90 -14.35 17.43
CA ALA A 80 4.24 -14.93 16.13
C ALA A 80 4.74 -13.89 15.16
N GLY A 81 5.57 -14.35 14.23
CA GLY A 81 6.11 -13.67 13.07
C GLY A 81 6.49 -14.73 12.04
N ASP A 82 6.82 -14.32 10.82
CA ASP A 82 7.34 -15.26 9.82
C ASP A 82 8.70 -15.82 10.28
N ALA A 83 8.77 -17.15 10.41
CA ALA A 83 9.95 -17.87 10.88
C ALA A 83 11.11 -17.84 9.87
N TRP A 84 10.83 -17.62 8.59
CA TRP A 84 11.84 -17.53 7.53
C TRP A 84 12.36 -16.11 7.35
N ALA A 85 11.71 -15.12 7.96
CA ALA A 85 12.11 -13.73 7.89
C ALA A 85 12.91 -13.33 9.13
N GLU A 86 14.23 -13.18 8.97
CA GLU A 86 15.14 -12.74 10.04
C GLU A 86 14.66 -11.44 10.71
N ALA A 87 14.15 -10.49 9.91
CA ALA A 87 13.61 -9.23 10.42
C ALA A 87 12.40 -9.43 11.35
N ALA A 88 11.54 -10.43 11.09
CA ALA A 88 10.39 -10.72 11.94
C ALA A 88 10.84 -11.37 13.25
N VAL A 89 11.80 -12.30 13.18
CA VAL A 89 12.41 -12.90 14.38
C VAL A 89 13.04 -11.83 15.26
N ARG A 90 13.87 -10.95 14.69
CA ARG A 90 14.49 -9.84 15.42
C ARG A 90 13.46 -8.93 16.12
N ARG A 91 12.36 -8.58 15.45
CA ARG A 91 11.26 -7.80 16.06
C ARG A 91 10.63 -8.49 17.26
N ILE A 92 10.48 -9.82 17.23
CA ILE A 92 9.96 -10.59 18.38
C ILE A 92 10.92 -10.51 19.56
N PHE A 93 12.22 -10.63 19.33
CA PHE A 93 13.24 -10.50 20.39
C PHE A 93 13.25 -9.09 20.99
N GLU A 94 13.25 -8.07 20.13
CA GLU A 94 13.15 -6.65 20.54
C GLU A 94 11.88 -6.39 21.35
N ALA A 95 10.72 -6.89 20.90
CA ALA A 95 9.45 -6.75 21.60
C ALA A 95 9.42 -7.46 22.96
N LYS A 96 10.12 -8.60 23.08
CA LYS A 96 10.28 -9.32 24.36
C LYS A 96 11.35 -8.72 25.27
N GLN A 97 12.07 -7.70 24.82
CA GLN A 97 13.24 -7.12 25.48
C GLN A 97 14.29 -8.17 25.90
N ARG A 98 14.42 -9.25 25.10
CA ARG A 98 15.45 -10.26 25.34
C ARG A 98 16.69 -9.87 24.53
N PRO A 99 17.82 -9.53 25.17
CA PRO A 99 19.07 -9.31 24.43
C PRO A 99 19.43 -10.59 23.69
N ALA A 100 19.66 -10.46 22.39
CA ALA A 100 20.09 -11.54 21.49
C ALA A 100 21.61 -11.59 21.42
#